data_AF-A0A3C0K6T0-F1
#
_entry.id   AF-A0A3C0K6T0-F1
#
_cell.length_a   1.000
_cell.length_b   1.000
_cell.length_c   1.000
_cell.angle_alpha   90.00
_cell.angle_beta   90.00
_cell.angle_gamma   90.00
#
_symmetry.space_group_name_H-M   'P 1'
#
loop_
_entity.id
_entity.type
_entity.pdbx_description
1 polymer ?
#
loop_
_entity_poly.entity_id
_entity_poly.type
_entity_poly.pdbx_seq_one_letter_code
_entity_poly.pdbx_strand_id
1 'polypeptide(L)'
;PPLDGTYKVIAKATDKIGQKTSVDGKLDIKYGGIPRADIVNADIEFSETTIVQGNQLKFSMTIENYGSSPIRTTGPEPGFTYSQNENANTHGWYEESGAWRVGIDCDTCIRDYPWRWSLGTKDELTKIDNYWYLMPGQRTTVTGTIKITDIPARNPLYFWGGLIHEDVEISNINNRVDPHFIHIIPNN
;
A
#
# COMPACT_ATOMS: atom_id res chain seq x y z
N PRO A 1 -15.75 -8.27 -13.60
CA PRO A 1 -15.38 -9.62 -13.10
C PRO A 1 -16.65 -10.45 -12.88
N PRO A 2 -16.61 -11.79 -12.99
CA PRO A 2 -17.75 -12.64 -12.64
C PRO A 2 -18.10 -12.47 -11.15
N LEU A 3 -19.37 -12.70 -10.81
CA LEU A 3 -19.86 -12.62 -9.43
C LEU A 3 -19.31 -13.78 -8.59
N ASP A 4 -19.31 -13.62 -7.27
CA ASP A 4 -19.04 -14.73 -6.38
C ASP A 4 -20.08 -15.84 -6.54
N GLY A 5 -19.63 -17.09 -6.50
CA GLY A 5 -20.49 -18.25 -6.64
C GLY A 5 -19.77 -19.49 -7.14
N THR A 6 -20.52 -20.59 -7.17
CA THR A 6 -20.07 -21.87 -7.71
C THR A 6 -20.36 -21.94 -9.20
N TYR A 7 -19.32 -22.03 -10.00
CA TYR A 7 -19.38 -22.16 -11.46
C TYR A 7 -19.15 -23.60 -11.87
N LYS A 8 -19.91 -24.04 -12.87
CA LYS A 8 -19.62 -25.28 -13.60
C LYS A 8 -18.57 -24.97 -14.65
N VAL A 9 -17.40 -25.59 -14.55
CA VAL A 9 -16.33 -25.50 -15.56
C VAL A 9 -16.41 -26.72 -16.44
N ILE A 10 -16.36 -26.52 -17.77
CA ILE A 10 -16.43 -27.62 -18.74
C ILE A 10 -15.18 -27.58 -19.59
N ALA A 11 -14.30 -28.56 -19.42
CA ALA A 11 -13.15 -28.76 -20.29
C ALA A 11 -13.57 -29.61 -21.48
N LYS A 12 -13.47 -29.07 -22.71
CA LYS A 12 -13.80 -29.79 -23.95
C LYS A 12 -12.51 -30.06 -24.72
N ALA A 13 -12.30 -31.30 -25.14
CA ALA A 13 -11.23 -31.68 -26.05
C ALA A 13 -11.82 -32.19 -27.37
N THR A 14 -11.18 -31.84 -28.49
CA THR A 14 -11.53 -32.34 -29.82
C THR A 14 -10.27 -32.85 -30.50
N ASP A 15 -10.30 -34.06 -31.04
CA ASP A 15 -9.16 -34.60 -31.80
C ASP A 15 -9.15 -34.13 -33.27
N LYS A 16 -8.12 -34.51 -34.02
CA LYS A 16 -7.95 -34.11 -35.43
C LYS A 16 -8.96 -34.74 -36.39
N ILE A 17 -9.69 -35.76 -35.95
CA ILE A 17 -10.70 -36.48 -36.74
C ILE A 17 -12.14 -36.15 -36.28
N GLY A 18 -12.30 -35.21 -35.34
CA GLY A 18 -13.58 -34.62 -34.95
C GLY A 18 -14.23 -35.27 -33.73
N GLN A 19 -13.60 -36.24 -33.07
CA GLN A 19 -14.12 -36.81 -31.83
C GLN A 19 -14.04 -35.77 -30.70
N LYS A 20 -15.15 -35.59 -29.97
CA LYS A 20 -15.25 -34.65 -28.85
C LYS A 20 -15.40 -35.40 -27.53
N THR A 21 -14.73 -34.93 -26.50
CA THR A 21 -14.95 -35.34 -25.10
C THR A 21 -15.08 -34.11 -24.22
N SER A 22 -15.81 -34.23 -23.12
CA SER A 22 -15.95 -33.16 -22.13
C SER A 22 -15.86 -33.71 -20.72
N VAL A 23 -15.18 -32.98 -19.85
CA VAL A 23 -15.14 -33.22 -18.41
C VAL A 23 -15.71 -32.01 -17.70
N ASP A 24 -16.59 -32.28 -16.74
CA ASP A 24 -17.20 -31.27 -15.89
C ASP A 24 -16.42 -31.14 -14.57
N GLY A 25 -16.23 -29.91 -14.12
CA GLY A 25 -15.66 -29.57 -12.82
C GLY A 25 -16.44 -28.44 -12.14
N LYS A 26 -16.11 -28.17 -10.88
CA LYS A 26 -16.65 -27.04 -10.12
C LYS A 26 -15.53 -26.05 -9.79
N LEU A 27 -15.83 -24.76 -9.87
CA LEU A 27 -14.97 -23.66 -9.46
C LEU A 27 -15.76 -22.73 -8.55
N ASP A 28 -15.30 -22.55 -7.31
CA ASP A 28 -15.86 -21.54 -6.42
C ASP A 28 -15.08 -20.24 -6.59
N ILE A 29 -15.75 -19.19 -7.07
CA ILE A 29 -15.22 -17.82 -7.08
C ILE A 29 -15.68 -17.15 -5.80
N LYS A 30 -14.72 -16.64 -5.03
CA LYS A 30 -14.94 -15.84 -3.82
C LYS A 30 -14.14 -14.56 -3.92
N TYR A 31 -14.67 -13.49 -3.32
CA TYR A 31 -14.00 -12.20 -3.21
C TYR A 31 -13.69 -11.54 -4.55
N GLY A 32 -14.48 -11.85 -5.58
CA GLY A 32 -14.42 -11.21 -6.88
C GLY A 32 -14.86 -9.75 -6.81
N GLY A 33 -14.23 -8.89 -7.61
CA GLY A 33 -14.55 -7.48 -7.58
C GLY A 33 -13.45 -6.62 -8.18
N ILE A 34 -13.63 -5.31 -8.08
CA ILE A 34 -12.59 -4.35 -8.45
C ILE A 34 -12.00 -3.83 -7.14
N PRO A 35 -10.68 -4.00 -6.90
CA PRO A 35 -10.02 -3.42 -5.73
C PRO A 35 -10.03 -1.89 -5.88
N ARG A 36 -10.50 -1.20 -4.84
CA ARG A 36 -10.49 0.27 -4.79
C ARG A 36 -10.19 0.72 -3.38
N ALA A 37 -9.23 1.63 -3.26
CA ALA A 37 -8.90 2.23 -1.99
C ALA A 37 -8.37 3.65 -2.17
N ASP A 38 -8.55 4.46 -1.13
CA ASP A 38 -8.08 5.83 -1.06
C ASP A 38 -7.57 6.19 0.34
N ILE A 39 -6.85 7.30 0.39
CA ILE A 39 -6.54 8.01 1.63
C ILE A 39 -7.78 8.86 1.95
N VAL A 40 -8.43 8.57 3.07
CA VAL A 40 -9.68 9.22 3.46
C VAL A 40 -9.46 10.73 3.56
N ASN A 41 -10.35 11.50 2.91
CA ASN A 41 -10.28 12.95 2.79
C ASN A 41 -9.02 13.52 2.12
N ALA A 42 -8.16 12.66 1.54
CA ALA A 42 -6.86 13.05 1.01
C ALA A 42 -6.02 13.83 2.04
N ASP A 43 -6.07 13.38 3.31
CA ASP A 43 -5.51 14.07 4.48
C ASP A 43 -4.42 13.24 5.14
N ILE A 44 -3.33 13.91 5.54
CA ILE A 44 -2.19 13.30 6.23
C ILE A 44 -1.74 14.21 7.36
N GLU A 45 -1.77 13.66 8.57
CA GLU A 45 -1.30 14.38 9.75
C GLU A 45 0.20 14.12 9.96
N PHE A 46 1.05 15.11 9.72
CA PHE A 46 2.44 15.09 10.18
C PHE A 46 2.56 15.68 11.59
N SER A 47 3.44 15.11 12.41
CA SER A 47 3.59 15.54 13.81
C SER A 47 4.13 16.97 13.98
N GLU A 48 4.98 17.42 13.06
CA GLU A 48 5.69 18.70 13.14
C GLU A 48 5.96 19.23 11.73
N THR A 49 5.96 20.56 11.57
CA THR A 49 6.43 21.23 10.34
C THR A 49 7.86 21.77 10.45
N THR A 50 8.44 21.75 11.66
CA THR A 50 9.86 22.04 11.89
C THR A 50 10.46 20.94 12.75
N ILE A 51 11.51 20.29 12.27
CA ILE A 51 12.12 19.13 12.93
C ILE A 51 13.62 19.32 13.09
N VAL A 52 14.15 18.98 14.27
CA VAL A 52 15.60 18.97 14.51
C VAL A 52 16.21 17.71 13.88
N GLN A 53 17.36 17.85 13.23
CA GLN A 53 18.14 16.71 12.74
C GLN A 53 18.37 15.69 13.86
N GLY A 54 18.19 14.41 13.57
CA GLY A 54 18.23 13.31 14.53
C GLY A 54 16.87 12.96 15.13
N ASN A 55 15.86 13.84 15.05
CA ASN A 55 14.51 13.58 15.54
C ASN A 55 13.67 12.77 14.54
N GLN A 56 12.48 12.41 15.01
CA GLN A 56 11.51 11.56 14.32
C GLN A 56 10.38 12.40 13.74
N LEU A 57 10.20 12.36 12.42
CA LEU A 57 9.00 12.85 11.76
C LEU A 57 7.98 11.71 11.77
N LYS A 58 6.85 11.92 12.44
CA LYS A 58 5.76 10.94 12.49
C LYS A 58 4.65 11.38 11.57
N PHE A 59 3.92 10.42 11.02
CA PHE A 59 2.69 10.69 10.30
C PHE A 59 1.56 9.76 10.72
N SER A 60 0.33 10.16 10.43
CA SER A 60 -0.85 9.33 10.47
C SER A 60 -1.75 9.62 9.27
N MET A 61 -2.36 8.59 8.69
CA MET A 61 -3.41 8.72 7.69
C MET A 61 -4.39 7.56 7.78
N THR A 62 -5.63 7.76 7.35
CA THR A 62 -6.64 6.70 7.30
C THR A 62 -6.83 6.19 5.88
N ILE A 63 -6.80 4.87 5.72
CA ILE A 63 -7.05 4.19 4.44
C ILE A 63 -8.41 3.53 4.48
N GLU A 64 -9.16 3.61 3.38
CA GLU A 64 -10.41 2.89 3.19
C GLU A 64 -10.34 1.97 1.97
N ASN A 65 -10.72 0.70 2.13
CA ASN A 65 -11.07 -0.14 1.00
C ASN A 65 -12.55 0.07 0.65
N TYR A 66 -12.87 1.08 -0.16
CA TYR A 66 -14.24 1.34 -0.61
C TYR A 66 -14.65 0.46 -1.81
N GLY A 67 -13.77 -0.44 -2.25
CA GLY A 67 -14.02 -1.41 -3.32
C GLY A 67 -14.89 -2.58 -2.87
N SER A 68 -15.09 -3.52 -3.79
CA SER A 68 -15.89 -4.74 -3.54
C SER A 68 -15.05 -5.99 -3.34
N SER A 69 -13.71 -5.87 -3.37
CA SER A 69 -12.76 -6.99 -3.25
C SER A 69 -11.74 -6.68 -2.14
N PRO A 70 -11.31 -7.69 -1.34
CA PRO A 70 -10.23 -7.53 -0.39
C PRO A 70 -8.95 -7.06 -1.10
N ILE A 71 -8.23 -6.13 -0.49
CA ILE A 71 -6.95 -5.65 -1.03
C ILE A 71 -5.80 -6.21 -0.21
N ARG A 72 -4.89 -6.91 -0.90
CA ARG A 72 -3.71 -7.51 -0.27
C ARG A 72 -2.75 -6.41 0.15
N THR A 73 -2.11 -6.56 1.30
CA THR A 73 -1.04 -5.66 1.75
C THR A 73 0.20 -6.43 2.24
N THR A 74 1.35 -5.76 2.20
CA THR A 74 2.67 -6.26 2.65
C THR A 74 3.52 -5.08 3.07
N GLY A 75 4.59 -5.30 3.84
CA GLY A 75 5.41 -4.25 4.43
C GLY A 75 5.46 -4.36 5.94
N PRO A 76 6.27 -3.51 6.59
CA PRO A 76 6.23 -3.44 8.04
C PRO A 76 4.89 -2.87 8.51
N GLU A 77 4.46 -3.31 9.68
CA GLU A 77 3.20 -2.89 10.28
C GLU A 77 3.22 -1.39 10.64
N PRO A 78 2.05 -0.73 10.70
CA PRO A 78 1.93 0.61 11.24
C PRO A 78 2.70 0.80 12.55
N GLY A 79 3.40 1.92 12.68
CA GLY A 79 4.27 2.26 13.81
C GLY A 79 5.74 1.93 13.57
N PHE A 80 6.09 1.24 12.48
CA PHE A 80 7.48 0.99 12.12
C PHE A 80 8.24 2.29 11.82
N THR A 81 9.52 2.30 12.21
CA THR A 81 10.42 3.44 12.02
C THR A 81 11.48 3.13 10.97
N TYR A 82 11.56 3.97 9.95
CA TYR A 82 12.68 4.00 9.02
C TYR A 82 13.69 5.08 9.41
N SER A 83 14.96 4.88 9.07
CA SER A 83 15.92 5.98 8.94
C SER A 83 15.79 6.64 7.56
N GLN A 84 16.12 7.93 7.46
CA GLN A 84 15.97 8.71 6.23
C GLN A 84 16.70 8.12 5.01
N ASN A 85 17.80 7.39 5.21
CA ASN A 85 18.56 6.74 4.14
C ASN A 85 18.14 5.28 3.85
N GLU A 86 17.13 4.77 4.55
CA GLU A 86 16.59 3.42 4.36
C GLU A 86 15.40 3.41 3.39
N ASN A 87 14.99 2.22 2.99
CA ASN A 87 13.75 2.01 2.23
C ASN A 87 13.14 0.64 2.56
N ALA A 88 11.97 0.33 2.02
CA ALA A 88 11.31 -0.95 2.24
C ALA A 88 12.20 -2.17 1.93
N ASN A 89 12.98 -2.14 0.84
CA ASN A 89 13.84 -3.25 0.44
C ASN A 89 14.99 -3.50 1.42
N THR A 90 15.54 -2.47 2.06
CA THR A 90 16.63 -2.63 3.04
C THR A 90 16.19 -3.41 4.28
N HIS A 91 14.87 -3.51 4.50
CA HIS A 91 14.24 -4.27 5.59
C HIS A 91 13.56 -5.56 5.11
N GLY A 92 13.87 -6.03 3.90
CA GLY A 92 13.34 -7.28 3.36
C GLY A 92 11.91 -7.20 2.81
N TRP A 93 11.33 -5.99 2.73
CA TRP A 93 9.99 -5.77 2.17
C TRP A 93 10.06 -5.43 0.69
N TYR A 94 10.42 -6.44 -0.10
CA TYR A 94 10.49 -6.33 -1.56
C TYR A 94 9.13 -5.98 -2.17
N GLU A 95 9.15 -5.42 -3.37
CA GLU A 95 7.93 -5.14 -4.15
C GLU A 95 7.21 -6.44 -4.47
N GLU A 96 5.89 -6.45 -4.26
CA GLU A 96 5.03 -7.59 -4.55
C GLU A 96 3.88 -7.13 -5.43
N SER A 97 3.92 -7.48 -6.72
CA SER A 97 2.95 -7.01 -7.71
C SER A 97 1.50 -7.25 -7.27
N GLY A 98 0.69 -6.19 -7.28
CA GLY A 98 -0.71 -6.19 -6.84
C GLY A 98 -0.93 -6.03 -5.33
N ALA A 99 0.14 -5.86 -4.53
CA ALA A 99 -0.02 -5.48 -3.13
C ALA A 99 -0.22 -3.97 -2.97
N TRP A 100 -0.95 -3.60 -1.93
CA TRP A 100 -1.19 -2.22 -1.54
C TRP A 100 -0.31 -1.82 -0.37
N ARG A 101 0.29 -0.63 -0.45
CA ARG A 101 1.12 -0.03 0.59
C ARG A 101 0.84 1.45 0.74
N VAL A 102 0.89 1.94 1.98
CA VAL A 102 1.02 3.37 2.24
C VAL A 102 2.48 3.74 2.09
N GLY A 103 2.77 4.87 1.46
CA GLY A 103 4.12 5.41 1.37
C GLY A 103 4.20 6.87 1.74
N ILE A 104 5.36 7.31 2.21
CA ILE A 104 5.73 8.72 2.33
C ILE A 104 6.86 8.99 1.34
N ASP A 105 6.82 10.14 0.69
CA ASP A 105 7.84 10.60 -0.23
C ASP A 105 8.15 12.09 -0.02
N CYS A 106 9.22 12.57 -0.62
CA CYS A 106 9.76 13.90 -0.40
C CYS A 106 10.48 14.46 -1.63
N ASP A 107 10.62 15.79 -1.72
CA ASP A 107 11.19 16.43 -2.91
C ASP A 107 12.63 15.99 -3.25
N THR A 108 13.38 15.51 -2.25
CA THR A 108 14.78 15.08 -2.41
C THR A 108 14.94 13.58 -2.23
N CYS A 109 13.85 12.82 -2.18
CA CYS A 109 13.89 11.38 -2.06
C CYS A 109 14.44 10.78 -3.36
N ILE A 110 15.39 9.85 -3.24
CA ILE A 110 16.12 9.30 -4.39
C ILE A 110 15.28 8.26 -5.15
N ARG A 111 14.26 7.71 -4.49
CA ARG A 111 13.34 6.71 -5.02
C ARG A 111 11.91 7.14 -4.67
N ASP A 112 10.99 6.86 -5.58
CA ASP A 112 9.56 7.04 -5.39
C ASP A 112 9.05 6.25 -4.18
N TYR A 113 8.40 6.95 -3.24
CA TYR A 113 7.90 6.42 -1.97
C TYR A 113 8.89 5.45 -1.29
N PRO A 114 10.05 5.91 -0.80
CA PRO A 114 11.10 5.01 -0.29
C PRO A 114 10.67 4.29 1.00
N TRP A 115 9.87 4.95 1.83
CA TRP A 115 9.34 4.40 3.06
C TRP A 115 7.90 3.92 2.83
N ARG A 116 7.64 2.64 3.07
CA ARG A 116 6.34 2.02 2.80
C ARG A 116 5.89 1.15 3.97
N TRP A 117 4.59 1.16 4.27
CA TRP A 117 3.99 0.38 5.35
C TRP A 117 2.85 -0.48 4.81
N SER A 118 2.54 -1.57 5.52
CA SER A 118 1.28 -2.30 5.29
C SER A 118 0.08 -1.41 5.66
N LEU A 119 -1.09 -1.75 5.11
CA LEU A 119 -2.31 -0.96 5.32
C LEU A 119 -2.88 -1.06 6.74
N GLY A 120 -2.34 -1.93 7.59
CA GLY A 120 -2.86 -2.17 8.94
C GLY A 120 -1.96 -3.14 9.71
N THR A 121 -2.24 -3.28 11.00
CA THR A 121 -1.63 -4.29 11.86
C THR A 121 -2.27 -5.66 11.62
N LYS A 122 -1.63 -6.74 12.06
CA LYS A 122 -2.19 -8.10 11.89
C LYS A 122 -3.50 -8.32 12.64
N ASP A 123 -3.78 -7.56 13.69
CA ASP A 123 -5.02 -7.66 14.45
C ASP A 123 -6.19 -6.94 13.75
N GLU A 124 -5.89 -5.98 12.88
CA GLU A 124 -6.88 -5.28 12.06
C GLU A 124 -7.12 -6.01 10.72
N LEU A 125 -6.09 -6.64 10.17
CA LEU A 125 -6.15 -7.27 8.84
C LEU A 125 -6.72 -8.69 8.89
N THR A 126 -7.42 -9.07 7.82
CA THR A 126 -7.90 -10.45 7.67
C THR A 126 -6.85 -11.30 6.95
N LYS A 127 -6.48 -12.42 7.56
CA LYS A 127 -5.61 -13.42 6.90
C LYS A 127 -6.43 -14.32 5.98
N ILE A 128 -6.07 -14.36 4.70
CA ILE A 128 -6.62 -15.30 3.71
C ILE A 128 -5.42 -16.05 3.12
N ASP A 129 -5.41 -17.36 3.32
CA ASP A 129 -4.26 -18.24 3.04
C ASP A 129 -2.98 -17.72 3.72
N ASN A 130 -1.98 -17.31 2.94
CA ASN A 130 -0.69 -16.82 3.43
C ASN A 130 -0.58 -15.28 3.43
N TYR A 131 -1.62 -14.57 3.04
CA TYR A 131 -1.58 -13.12 2.84
C TYR A 131 -2.56 -12.39 3.76
N TRP A 132 -2.29 -11.09 3.95
CA TRP A 132 -3.10 -10.19 4.77
C TRP A 132 -3.85 -9.21 3.90
N TYR A 133 -5.12 -8.96 4.26
CA TYR A 133 -6.03 -8.17 3.46
C TYR A 133 -6.76 -7.14 4.31
N LEU A 134 -6.91 -5.94 3.74
CA LEU A 134 -7.92 -4.98 4.18
C LEU A 134 -9.23 -5.31 3.46
N MET A 135 -10.27 -5.64 4.23
CA MET A 135 -11.53 -6.14 3.67
C MET A 135 -12.39 -5.02 3.05
N PRO A 136 -13.32 -5.34 2.14
CA PRO A 136 -14.26 -4.35 1.59
C PRO A 136 -15.02 -3.59 2.70
N GLY A 137 -15.11 -2.27 2.57
CA GLY A 137 -15.72 -1.34 3.53
C GLY A 137 -14.89 -1.11 4.80
N GLN A 138 -13.73 -1.73 4.93
CA GLN A 138 -12.88 -1.58 6.11
C GLN A 138 -12.01 -0.33 6.01
N ARG A 139 -11.83 0.33 7.16
CA ARG A 139 -10.87 1.41 7.37
C ARG A 139 -9.81 1.02 8.39
N THR A 140 -8.61 1.52 8.18
CA THR A 140 -7.47 1.39 9.11
C THR A 140 -6.69 2.68 9.15
N THR A 141 -6.11 2.99 10.31
CA THR A 141 -5.21 4.14 10.46
C THR A 141 -3.78 3.64 10.40
N VAL A 142 -3.03 4.11 9.41
CA VAL A 142 -1.62 3.81 9.23
C VAL A 142 -0.80 4.93 9.84
N THR A 143 0.04 4.58 10.79
CA THR A 143 1.06 5.47 11.35
C THR A 143 2.43 5.00 10.94
N GLY A 144 3.38 5.91 10.84
CA GLY A 144 4.77 5.56 10.62
C GLY A 144 5.71 6.65 11.09
N THR A 145 7.00 6.31 11.15
CA THR A 145 8.02 7.24 11.61
C THR A 145 9.22 7.22 10.67
N ILE A 146 9.76 8.40 10.38
CA ILE A 146 11.01 8.58 9.64
C ILE A 146 11.96 9.34 10.55
N LYS A 147 13.06 8.71 10.95
CA LYS A 147 14.15 9.37 11.65
C LYS A 147 14.95 10.19 10.64
N ILE A 148 14.87 11.51 10.77
CA ILE A 148 15.59 12.45 9.91
C ILE A 148 17.04 12.47 10.38
N THR A 149 17.95 11.92 9.58
CA THR A 149 19.37 11.81 9.94
C THR A 149 20.21 12.94 9.38
N ASP A 150 19.77 13.54 8.28
CA ASP A 150 20.55 14.49 7.48
C ASP A 150 19.68 15.64 6.96
N ILE A 151 20.30 16.83 6.83
CA ILE A 151 19.66 17.99 6.22
C ILE A 151 19.90 17.92 4.69
N PRO A 152 18.85 17.76 3.88
CA PRO A 152 18.99 17.73 2.43
C PRO A 152 19.41 19.11 1.88
N ALA A 153 20.03 19.12 0.70
CA ALA A 153 20.47 20.36 0.05
C ALA A 153 19.31 21.34 -0.22
N ARG A 154 18.11 20.80 -0.47
CA ARG A 154 16.87 21.57 -0.54
C ARG A 154 16.15 21.47 0.80
N ASN A 155 16.12 22.57 1.54
CA ASN A 155 15.49 22.67 2.85
C ASN A 155 15.01 24.12 3.05
N PRO A 156 13.72 24.37 3.38
CA PRO A 156 12.65 23.40 3.60
C PRO A 156 12.24 22.65 2.30
N LEU A 157 11.56 21.53 2.46
CA LEU A 157 11.10 20.66 1.38
C LEU A 157 9.71 20.09 1.66
N TYR A 158 9.01 19.66 0.61
CA TYR A 158 7.74 18.98 0.77
C TYR A 158 7.93 17.50 1.11
N PHE A 159 7.09 17.03 2.03
CA PHE A 159 6.77 15.63 2.26
C PHE A 159 5.30 15.41 1.92
N TRP A 160 4.97 14.26 1.37
CA TRP A 160 3.59 13.89 1.03
C TRP A 160 3.43 12.39 1.18
N GLY A 161 2.19 11.94 1.22
CA GLY A 161 1.88 10.51 1.21
C GLY A 161 1.33 10.04 -0.13
N GLY A 162 1.22 8.73 -0.20
CA GLY A 162 0.57 8.07 -1.31
C GLY A 162 0.11 6.67 -0.92
N LEU A 163 -0.83 6.17 -1.72
CA LEU A 163 -1.36 4.82 -1.60
C LEU A 163 -1.04 4.07 -2.91
N ILE A 164 -0.09 3.14 -2.80
CA ILE A 164 0.58 2.49 -3.91
C ILE A 164 -0.07 1.14 -4.18
N HIS A 165 -0.45 0.87 -5.42
CA HIS A 165 -0.81 -0.47 -5.89
C HIS A 165 0.37 -0.99 -6.73
N GLU A 166 1.27 -1.74 -6.07
CA GLU A 166 2.60 -2.13 -6.58
C GLU A 166 2.49 -2.80 -7.96
N ASP A 167 3.32 -2.37 -8.93
CA ASP A 167 3.32 -2.78 -10.35
C ASP A 167 1.99 -2.63 -11.12
N VAL A 168 0.99 -1.95 -10.55
CA VAL A 168 -0.30 -1.70 -11.21
C VAL A 168 -0.49 -0.22 -11.48
N GLU A 169 -0.62 0.60 -10.43
CA GLU A 169 -0.78 2.05 -10.54
C GLU A 169 -0.59 2.76 -9.19
N ILE A 170 -0.31 4.05 -9.26
CA ILE A 170 -0.62 4.99 -8.18
C ILE A 170 -1.63 5.96 -8.76
N SER A 171 -2.90 5.80 -8.41
CA SER A 171 -3.98 6.61 -8.97
C SER A 171 -3.76 8.10 -8.64
N ASN A 172 -4.26 9.01 -9.46
CA ASN A 172 -4.05 10.45 -9.26
C ASN A 172 -4.58 10.95 -7.89
N ILE A 173 -5.63 10.32 -7.35
CA ILE A 173 -6.17 10.67 -6.03
C ILE A 173 -5.29 10.15 -4.88
N ASN A 174 -4.44 9.18 -5.17
CA ASN A 174 -3.55 8.50 -4.22
C ASN A 174 -2.09 8.88 -4.40
N ASN A 175 -1.77 9.80 -5.32
CA ASN A 175 -0.42 10.24 -5.60
C ASN A 175 -0.23 11.68 -5.10
N ARG A 176 0.90 11.94 -4.46
CA ARG A 176 1.25 13.28 -3.95
C ARG A 176 0.15 13.88 -3.07
N VAL A 177 -0.39 13.05 -2.17
CA VAL A 177 -1.48 13.42 -1.27
C VAL A 177 -0.93 14.30 -0.15
N ASP A 178 -1.63 15.41 0.08
CA ASP A 178 -1.40 16.37 1.16
C ASP A 178 0.07 16.82 1.39
N PRO A 179 0.68 17.56 0.44
CA PRO A 179 2.06 18.00 0.56
C PRO A 179 2.28 19.01 1.69
N HIS A 180 3.09 18.64 2.66
CA HIS A 180 3.47 19.46 3.80
C HIS A 180 4.88 20.02 3.66
N PHE A 181 5.04 21.33 3.87
CA PHE A 181 6.34 21.99 3.79
C PHE A 181 7.07 21.90 5.14
N ILE A 182 8.09 21.05 5.20
CA ILE A 182 8.80 20.71 6.43
C ILE A 182 10.20 21.33 6.42
N HIS A 183 10.56 21.98 7.52
CA HIS A 183 11.87 22.61 7.74
C HIS A 183 12.72 21.78 8.69
N ILE A 184 13.87 21.30 8.23
CA ILE A 184 14.80 20.53 9.05
C ILE A 184 15.89 21.47 9.58
N ILE A 185 16.05 21.58 10.90
CA ILE A 185 17.07 22.43 11.52
C ILE A 185 18.22 21.60 12.10
N PRO A 186 19.46 22.11 12.13
CA PRO A 186 20.59 21.40 12.73
C PRO A 186 20.37 21.04 14.20
N ASN A 187 20.91 19.90 14.61
CA ASN A 187 21.06 19.58 16.03
C ASN A 187 22.31 20.32 16.54
N ASN A 188 22.10 21.34 17.37
CA ASN A 188 23.18 22.14 17.95
C ASN A 188 23.99 21.35 18.99
#